data_AF-A0A8X7B942-F1
#
_entry.id   AF-A0A8X7B942-F1
#
_cell.length_a   1.000
_cell.length_b   1.000
_cell.length_c   1.000
_cell.angle_alpha   90.00
_cell.angle_beta   90.00
_cell.angle_gamma   90.00
#
_symmetry.space_group_name_H-M   'P 1'
#
loop_
_entity.id
_entity.type
_entity.pdbx_description
1 polymer ?
#
loop_
_entity_poly.entity_id
_entity_poly.type
_entity_poly.pdbx_seq_one_letter_code
_entity_poly.pdbx_strand_id
1 'polypeptide(L)'
;MMLPKTHHLTDLIIEHYHKKSLHSGLQTTLYLIRQFYWIPSGQNRVRRILNKCITCFRTKTQTINQMMGDLPRDRIVPSRPFEKVGLDYAGPIITKPNLKDQE
;
A
#
# COMPACT_ATOMS: atom_id res chain seq x y z
N MET A 1 26.19 11.77 21.22
CA MET A 1 25.95 13.18 20.86
C MET A 1 24.45 13.48 20.92
N MET A 2 24.02 14.55 21.57
CA MET A 2 22.59 14.91 21.66
C MET A 2 22.16 15.65 20.40
N LEU A 3 21.03 15.26 19.82
CA LEU A 3 20.44 15.93 18.67
C LEU A 3 19.12 16.61 19.06
N PRO A 4 18.87 17.85 18.63
CA PRO A 4 17.59 18.50 18.81
C PRO A 4 16.48 17.70 18.12
N LYS A 5 15.34 17.54 18.80
CA LYS A 5 14.18 16.81 18.29
C LYS A 5 13.67 17.39 16.97
N THR A 6 13.67 18.72 16.84
CA THR A 6 13.16 19.48 15.69
C THR A 6 14.28 20.24 15.02
N HIS A 7 14.98 19.54 14.12
CA HIS A 7 16.02 20.14 13.31
C HIS A 7 16.19 19.37 12.00
N HIS A 8 16.56 20.08 10.94
CA HIS A 8 16.72 19.50 9.61
C HIS A 8 17.78 18.38 9.58
N LEU A 9 18.91 18.58 10.26
CA LEU A 9 19.95 17.56 10.40
C LEU A 9 19.41 16.25 11.01
N THR A 10 18.56 16.35 12.03
CA THR A 10 17.95 15.18 12.67
C THR A 10 17.08 14.41 11.68
N ASP A 11 16.38 15.12 10.79
CA ASP A 11 15.57 14.49 9.74
C ASP A 11 16.43 13.74 8.72
N LEU A 12 17.50 14.39 8.25
CA LEU A 12 18.46 13.79 7.32
C LEU A 12 19.12 12.53 7.91
N ILE A 13 19.48 12.57 9.19
CA ILE A 13 20.06 11.41 9.89
C ILE A 13 19.04 10.28 9.96
N ILE A 14 17.79 10.57 10.34
CA ILE A 14 16.74 9.55 10.39
C ILE A 14 16.53 8.93 9.01
N GLU A 15 16.44 9.75 7.96
CA GLU A 15 16.27 9.28 6.59
C GLU A 15 17.45 8.45 6.10
N HIS A 16 18.68 8.86 6.43
CA HIS A 16 19.89 8.11 6.11
C HIS A 16 19.87 6.70 6.72
N TYR A 17 19.62 6.59 8.03
CA TYR A 17 19.56 5.28 8.69
C TYR A 17 18.38 4.44 8.21
N HIS A 18 17.23 5.05 7.92
CA HIS A 18 16.08 4.36 7.35
C HIS A 18 16.41 3.74 5.99
N LYS A 19 17.06 4.49 5.09
CA LYS A 19 17.48 3.98 3.76
C LYS A 19 18.63 2.97 3.87
N LYS A 20 19.63 3.23 4.71
CA LYS A 20 20.78 2.34 4.95
C LYS A 20 20.35 0.98 5.50
N SER A 21 19.30 0.95 6.31
CA SER A 21 18.70 -0.27 6.85
C SER A 21 17.62 -0.87 5.95
N LEU A 22 17.66 -0.58 4.64
CA LEU A 22 16.72 -1.12 3.64
C LEU A 22 15.25 -0.91 4.02
N HIS A 23 14.90 0.31 4.42
CA HIS A 23 13.54 0.68 4.81
C HIS A 23 13.00 -0.06 6.04
N SER A 24 13.88 -0.36 7.00
CA SER A 24 13.48 -0.98 8.27
C SER A 24 12.42 -0.17 9.02
N GLY A 25 11.65 -0.88 9.86
CA GLY A 25 10.59 -0.31 10.68
C GLY A 25 11.09 0.61 11.80
N LEU A 26 10.13 1.24 12.47
CA LEU A 26 10.35 2.28 13.49
C LEU A 26 11.38 1.89 14.57
N GLN A 27 11.24 0.70 15.15
CA GLN A 27 12.07 0.29 16.28
C GLN A 27 13.53 0.06 15.86
N THR A 28 13.73 -0.62 14.73
CA THR A 28 15.06 -0.88 14.17
C THR A 28 15.77 0.41 13.80
N THR A 29 15.10 1.33 13.08
CA THR A 29 15.70 2.63 12.73
C THR A 29 16.04 3.43 13.98
N LEU A 30 15.17 3.44 15.00
CA LEU A 30 15.42 4.14 16.26
C LEU A 30 16.59 3.53 17.04
N TYR A 31 16.73 2.21 17.05
CA TYR A 31 17.85 1.50 17.68
C TYR A 31 19.18 1.86 17.01
N LEU A 32 19.25 1.82 15.67
CA LEU A 32 20.46 2.16 14.92
C LEU A 32 20.92 3.60 15.16
N ILE A 33 19.97 4.54 15.24
CA ILE A 33 20.30 5.95 15.53
C ILE A 33 20.85 6.08 16.97
N ARG A 34 20.26 5.37 17.94
CA ARG A 34 20.65 5.42 19.36
C ARG A 34 22.06 4.91 19.64
N GLN A 35 22.66 4.15 18.73
CA GLN A 35 24.06 3.73 18.85
C GLN A 35 25.03 4.92 18.79
N PHE A 36 24.64 6.04 18.17
CA PHE A 36 25.51 7.20 17.96
C PHE A 36 24.90 8.53 18.47
N TYR A 37 23.57 8.66 18.42
CA TYR A 37 22.85 9.90 18.69
C TYR A 37 21.70 9.72 19.67
N TRP A 38 21.50 10.72 20.53
CA TRP A 38 20.36 10.77 21.44
C TRP A 38 19.38 11.87 21.01
N ILE A 39 18.17 11.47 20.59
CA ILE A 39 17.09 12.39 20.20
C ILE A 39 16.00 12.37 21.29
N PRO A 40 15.72 13.50 21.97
CA PRO A 40 14.63 13.60 22.94
C PRO A 40 13.28 13.24 22.31
N SER A 41 12.56 12.29 22.91
CA SER A 41 11.30 11.73 22.36
C SER A 41 11.42 11.31 20.88
N GLY A 42 12.58 10.76 20.49
CA GLY A 42 12.94 10.49 19.10
C GLY A 42 11.97 9.56 18.36
N GLN A 43 11.29 8.65 19.06
CA GLN A 43 10.34 7.73 18.45
C GLN A 43 9.24 8.44 17.64
N ASN A 44 8.69 9.54 18.14
CA ASN A 44 7.66 10.29 17.43
C ASN A 44 8.21 10.96 16.17
N ARG A 45 9.47 11.44 16.24
CA ARG A 45 10.12 12.06 15.10
C ARG A 45 10.46 11.03 14.03
N VAL A 46 11.03 9.89 14.42
CA VAL A 46 11.31 8.77 13.51
C VAL A 46 10.02 8.30 12.83
N ARG A 47 8.93 8.07 13.59
CA ARG A 47 7.64 7.68 13.01
C ARG A 47 7.14 8.67 11.96
N ARG A 48 7.26 9.98 12.22
CA ARG A 48 6.87 11.03 11.26
C ARG A 48 7.67 10.96 9.96
N ILE A 49 8.98 10.72 10.02
CA ILE A 49 9.83 10.62 8.83
C ILE A 49 9.54 9.34 8.05
N LEU A 50 9.42 8.20 8.73
CA LEU A 50 9.11 6.91 8.10
C LEU A 50 7.74 6.93 7.40
N ASN A 51 6.72 7.56 7.99
CA ASN A 51 5.39 7.70 7.37
C ASN A 51 5.40 8.54 6.09
N LYS A 52 6.43 9.38 5.86
CA LYS A 52 6.61 10.15 4.63
C LYS A 52 7.39 9.39 3.55
N CYS A 53 7.93 8.22 3.86
CA CYS A 53 8.69 7.43 2.90
C CYS A 53 7.76 6.80 1.85
N ILE A 54 7.92 7.18 0.59
CA ILE A 54 7.12 6.67 -0.53
C ILE A 54 7.32 5.16 -0.72
N THR A 55 8.56 4.67 -0.59
CA THR A 55 8.86 3.24 -0.70
C THR A 55 8.08 2.44 0.34
N CYS A 56 8.17 2.84 1.62
CA CYS A 56 7.40 2.21 2.68
C CYS A 56 5.90 2.34 2.48
N PHE A 57 5.41 3.49 1.98
CA PHE A 57 4.00 3.67 1.70
C PHE A 57 3.49 2.68 0.64
N ARG A 58 4.27 2.47 -0.44
CA ARG A 58 3.92 1.53 -1.52
C ARG A 58 4.04 0.07 -1.10
N THR A 59 5.04 -0.28 -0.31
CA THR A 59 5.28 -1.68 0.11
C THR A 59 4.46 -2.08 1.33
N LYS A 60 3.98 -1.12 2.12
CA LYS A 60 3.07 -1.39 3.24
C LYS A 60 1.70 -1.76 2.69
N THR A 61 1.54 -3.04 2.40
CA THR A 61 0.24 -3.64 2.10
C THR A 61 -0.66 -3.48 3.31
N GLN A 62 -1.62 -2.57 3.21
CA GLN A 62 -2.78 -2.60 4.08
C GLN A 62 -3.83 -3.43 3.33
N THR A 63 -4.31 -4.49 3.95
CA THR A 63 -5.59 -5.08 3.57
C THR A 63 -6.63 -4.00 3.81
N ILE A 64 -6.89 -3.20 2.78
CA ILE A 64 -8.00 -2.28 2.78
C ILE A 64 -9.22 -3.19 2.81
N ASN A 65 -9.97 -3.17 3.93
CA ASN A 65 -11.33 -3.68 3.91
C ASN A 65 -12.07 -2.77 2.93
N GLN A 66 -12.25 -3.25 1.71
CA GLN A 66 -13.01 -2.52 0.70
C GLN A 66 -14.40 -2.30 1.29
N MET A 67 -14.73 -1.04 1.59
CA MET A 67 -16.11 -0.68 1.88
C MET A 67 -16.88 -0.89 0.58
N MET A 68 -17.55 -2.03 0.47
CA MET A 68 -18.43 -2.33 -0.66
C MET A 68 -19.64 -1.41 -0.55
N GLY A 69 -20.05 -0.83 -1.68
CA GLY A 69 -21.33 -0.13 -1.74
C GLY A 69 -22.48 -1.12 -1.56
N ASP A 70 -23.68 -0.58 -1.28
CA ASP A 70 -24.89 -1.39 -1.22
C ASP A 70 -25.11 -2.12 -2.54
N LEU A 71 -25.46 -3.40 -2.44
CA LEU A 71 -25.82 -4.18 -3.63
C LEU A 71 -27.12 -3.63 -4.24
N PRO A 72 -27.27 -3.63 -5.58
CA PRO A 72 -28.53 -3.28 -6.21
C PRO A 72 -29.67 -4.14 -5.66
N ARG A 73 -30.84 -3.55 -5.45
CA ARG A 73 -32.05 -4.26 -4.97
C ARG A 73 -32.31 -5.55 -5.77
N ASP A 74 -32.01 -5.52 -7.05
CA ASP A 74 -32.19 -6.65 -7.97
C ASP A 74 -31.32 -7.86 -7.68
N ARG A 75 -30.20 -7.68 -6.98
CA ARG A 75 -29.30 -8.77 -6.56
C ARG A 75 -29.73 -9.39 -5.23
N ILE A 76 -30.52 -8.69 -4.41
CA ILE A 76 -30.82 -9.09 -3.02
C ILE A 76 -32.29 -9.45 -2.80
N VAL A 77 -33.21 -8.96 -3.64
CA VAL A 77 -34.65 -9.23 -3.53
C VAL A 77 -35.01 -10.44 -4.42
N PRO A 78 -35.60 -11.51 -3.84
CA PRO A 78 -36.10 -12.65 -4.62
C PRO A 78 -37.10 -12.22 -5.69
N SER A 79 -36.97 -12.78 -6.89
CA SER A 79 -37.84 -12.50 -8.04
C SER A 79 -38.28 -13.81 -8.69
N ARG A 80 -39.27 -13.74 -9.59
CA ARG A 80 -39.68 -14.90 -10.36
C ARG A 80 -38.54 -15.32 -11.31
N PRO A 81 -38.50 -16.60 -11.73
CA PRO A 81 -37.53 -17.04 -12.72
C PRO A 81 -37.56 -16.15 -13.97
N PHE A 82 -36.38 -15.78 -14.49
CA PHE A 82 -36.18 -14.94 -15.68
C PHE A 82 -36.64 -13.48 -15.58
N GLU A 83 -37.10 -13.01 -14.42
CA GLU A 83 -37.50 -11.61 -14.21
C GLU A 83 -36.30 -10.64 -14.19
N LYS A 84 -35.14 -11.13 -13.73
CA LYS A 84 -33.89 -10.38 -13.62
C LYS A 84 -32.75 -11.22 -14.22
N VAL A 85 -31.99 -10.65 -15.16
CA VAL A 85 -30.88 -11.34 -15.83
C VAL A 85 -29.64 -10.46 -15.78
N GLY A 86 -28.51 -11.04 -15.38
CA GLY A 86 -27.19 -10.42 -15.49
C GLY A 86 -26.51 -10.91 -16.77
N LEU A 87 -26.03 -9.98 -17.59
CA LEU A 87 -25.22 -10.26 -18.76
C LEU A 87 -23.79 -9.78 -18.50
N ASP A 88 -22.81 -10.63 -18.76
CA ASP A 88 -21.40 -10.25 -18.77
C ASP A 88 -20.72 -10.88 -19.99
N TYR A 89 -19.82 -10.15 -20.61
CA TYR A 89 -19.05 -10.65 -21.75
C TYR A 89 -17.72 -11.18 -21.25
N ALA A 90 -17.37 -12.39 -21.67
CA ALA A 90 -16.00 -12.86 -21.49
C ALA A 90 -15.03 -11.96 -22.26
N GLY A 91 -13.81 -11.82 -21.73
CA GLY A 91 -12.72 -11.12 -22.41
C GLY A 91 -12.32 -11.80 -23.74
N PRO A 92 -11.34 -11.24 -24.47
CA PRO A 92 -10.96 -11.73 -25.80
C PRO A 92 -10.70 -13.24 -25.81
N ILE A 93 -11.51 -13.97 -26.56
CA ILE A 93 -11.33 -15.41 -26.79
C ILE A 93 -10.52 -15.54 -28.08
N ILE A 94 -9.24 -15.91 -27.93
CA ILE A 94 -8.38 -16.15 -29.10
C ILE A 94 -8.78 -17.49 -29.71
N THR A 95 -9.48 -17.42 -30.84
CA THR A 95 -9.82 -18.59 -31.66
C THR A 95 -8.76 -18.80 -32.73
N LYS A 96 -8.47 -20.06 -33.08
CA LYS A 96 -7.68 -20.36 -34.28
C LYS A 96 -8.45 -19.84 -35.50
N PRO A 97 -7.78 -19.19 -36.48
CA PRO A 97 -8.44 -18.86 -37.74
C PRO A 97 -8.87 -20.16 -38.43
N ASN A 98 -10.13 -20.22 -38.86
CA ASN A 98 -10.60 -21.30 -39.73
C ASN A 98 -9.96 -21.10 -41.11
N LEU A 99 -9.03 -21.98 -41.48
CA LEU A 99 -8.40 -22.02 -42.82
C LEU A 99 -9.34 -22.64 -43.87
N LYS A 100 -10.63 -22.27 -43.90
CA LYS A 100 -11.63 -22.94 -44.76
C LYS A 100 -12.44 -22.05 -45.70
N ASP A 101 -12.04 -20.79 -45.90
CA ASP A 101 -12.70 -19.89 -46.86
C ASP A 101 -11.72 -19.36 -47.92
N GLN A 102 -11.08 -20.27 -48.66
CA GLN A 102 -10.41 -19.96 -49.94
C GLN A 102 -10.66 -21.11 -50.93
N GLU A 103 -11.86 -21.16 -51.50
CA GLU A 103 -12.14 -21.75 -52.82
C GLU A 103 -12.42 -20.61 -53.82
#